data_AF-A0AA37S1W9-F1
#
_entry.id   AF-A0AA37S1W9-F1
#
_cell.length_a   1.000
_cell.length_b   1.000
_cell.length_c   1.000
_cell.angle_alpha   90.00
_cell.angle_beta   90.00
_cell.angle_gamma   90.00
#
_symmetry.space_group_name_H-M   'P 1'
#
loop_
_entity.id
_entity.type
_entity.pdbx_description
1 polymer ?
#
loop_
_entity_poly.entity_id
_entity_poly.type
_entity_poly.pdbx_seq_one_letter_code
_entity_poly.pdbx_strand_id
1 'polypeptide(L)'
;MHDNKILLGERIGAHGANTWATPGGHLEFGETVEQCAVREVAEETGLTVTNIRKLDFTNDIFSAENKHYITLYVRAKYEGGEPVNKEPNKCLQWRWCDINNLPSPLFTSLKNYLTQGVLPTQY
;
A
#
# COMPACT_ATOMS: atom_id res chain seq x y z
N MET A 1 -10.39 -2.70 -0.79
CA MET A 1 -11.29 -1.62 -0.30
C MET A 1 -12.57 -2.25 0.24
N HIS A 2 -13.12 -1.69 1.31
CA HIS A 2 -14.37 -2.11 1.94
C HIS A 2 -15.04 -0.88 2.57
N ASP A 3 -16.30 -0.59 2.26
CA ASP A 3 -17.10 0.50 2.85
C ASP A 3 -16.38 1.87 2.91
N ASN A 4 -15.84 2.33 1.76
CA ASN A 4 -15.02 3.55 1.64
C ASN A 4 -13.74 3.57 2.49
N LYS A 5 -13.34 2.43 3.03
CA LYS A 5 -12.09 2.27 3.77
C LYS A 5 -11.03 1.56 2.94
N ILE A 6 -9.78 1.93 3.21
CA ILE A 6 -8.57 1.24 2.75
C ILE A 6 -7.86 0.63 3.96
N LEU A 7 -7.20 -0.50 3.75
CA LEU A 7 -6.40 -1.14 4.78
C LEU A 7 -5.02 -0.48 4.80
N LEU A 8 -4.61 0.02 5.95
CA LEU A 8 -3.29 0.61 6.15
C LEU A 8 -2.55 -0.03 7.31
N GLY A 9 -1.25 -0.21 7.13
CA GLY A 9 -0.31 -0.71 8.10
C GLY A 9 0.60 0.40 8.62
N GLU A 10 0.77 0.48 9.94
CA GLU A 10 1.74 1.38 10.56
C GLU A 10 3.12 0.73 10.55
N ARG A 11 4.07 1.30 9.81
CA ARG A 11 5.37 0.68 9.52
C ARG A 11 6.33 0.74 10.72
N ILE A 12 7.01 -0.37 10.99
CA ILE A 12 8.13 -0.50 11.92
C ILE A 12 9.42 -0.63 11.10
N GLY A 13 10.35 0.33 11.23
CA GLY A 13 11.67 0.25 10.59
C GLY A 13 12.24 1.61 10.23
N ALA A 14 13.56 1.68 9.99
CA ALA A 14 14.27 2.93 9.72
C ALA A 14 13.72 3.73 8.51
N HIS A 15 13.08 3.04 7.55
CA HIS A 15 12.48 3.64 6.36
C HIS A 15 10.99 3.91 6.58
N GLY A 16 10.65 5.16 6.92
CA GLY A 16 9.26 5.55 7.16
C GLY A 16 8.68 4.99 8.46
N ALA A 17 9.49 4.87 9.51
CA ALA A 17 8.99 4.54 10.86
C ALA A 17 7.78 5.42 11.21
N ASN A 18 6.75 4.80 11.78
CA ASN A 18 5.51 5.49 12.19
C ASN A 18 4.74 6.15 11.04
N THR A 19 5.00 5.73 9.79
CA THR A 19 4.17 6.12 8.64
C THR A 19 3.18 5.02 8.27
N TRP A 20 2.07 5.42 7.66
CA TRP A 20 0.99 4.52 7.23
C TRP A 20 1.09 4.22 5.74
N ALA A 21 1.06 2.93 5.37
CA ALA A 21 1.15 2.46 3.99
C ALA A 21 0.10 1.37 3.69
N THR A 22 -0.24 1.16 2.43
CA THR A 22 -1.01 -0.01 1.98
C THR A 22 -0.16 -1.29 2.10
N PRO A 23 -0.78 -2.47 2.21
CA PRO A 23 -0.05 -3.73 2.06
C PRO A 23 0.58 -3.82 0.67
N GLY A 24 1.75 -4.46 0.59
CA GLY A 24 2.47 -4.61 -0.67
C GLY A 24 3.98 -4.75 -0.51
N GLY A 25 4.61 -5.28 -1.55
CA GLY A 25 6.05 -5.53 -1.57
C GLY A 25 6.60 -5.56 -2.99
N HIS A 26 7.66 -6.34 -3.19
CA HIS A 26 8.38 -6.39 -4.46
C HIS A 26 7.68 -7.34 -5.43
N LEU A 27 7.59 -6.92 -6.69
CA LEU A 27 7.20 -7.80 -7.78
C LEU A 27 8.29 -8.86 -7.99
N GLU A 28 7.92 -10.14 -7.97
CA GLU A 28 8.86 -11.23 -8.24
C GLU A 28 8.96 -11.52 -9.74
N PHE A 29 10.07 -12.15 -10.14
CA PHE A 29 10.29 -12.51 -11.54
C PHE A 29 9.23 -13.50 -12.03
N GLY A 30 8.51 -13.12 -13.08
CA GLY A 30 7.46 -13.94 -13.70
C GLY A 30 6.05 -13.69 -13.14
N GLU A 31 5.90 -12.87 -12.11
CA GLU A 31 4.59 -12.47 -11.61
C GLU A 31 3.94 -11.38 -12.46
N THR A 32 2.61 -11.43 -12.58
CA THR A 32 1.82 -10.25 -12.92
C THR A 32 1.67 -9.35 -11.69
N VAL A 33 1.36 -8.06 -11.92
CA VAL A 33 1.04 -7.10 -10.84
C VAL A 33 -0.10 -7.63 -9.97
N GLU A 34 -1.10 -8.27 -10.58
CA GLU A 34 -2.22 -8.86 -9.87
C GLU A 34 -1.82 -10.04 -8.98
N GLN A 35 -0.91 -10.90 -9.46
CA GLN A 35 -0.39 -12.03 -8.68
C GLN A 35 0.39 -11.52 -7.46
N CYS A 36 1.29 -10.55 -7.66
CA CYS A 36 2.03 -9.92 -6.56
C CYS A 36 1.08 -9.30 -5.54
N ALA A 37 0.07 -8.53 -5.96
CA ALA A 37 -0.88 -7.91 -5.03
C ALA A 37 -1.65 -8.93 -4.19
N VAL A 38 -2.09 -10.05 -4.79
CA VAL A 38 -2.78 -11.12 -4.05
C VAL A 38 -1.83 -11.81 -3.06
N ARG A 39 -0.61 -12.12 -3.49
CA ARG A 39 0.42 -12.76 -2.65
C ARG A 39 0.78 -11.89 -1.45
N GLU A 40 1.18 -10.64 -1.69
CA GLU A 40 1.62 -9.70 -0.64
C GLU A 40 0.53 -9.45 0.40
N VAL A 41 -0.72 -9.24 -0.04
CA VAL A 41 -1.84 -9.06 0.90
C VAL A 41 -2.02 -10.31 1.77
N ALA A 42 -1.94 -11.51 1.21
CA ALA A 42 -2.08 -12.75 1.96
C ALA A 42 -0.88 -13.02 2.90
N GLU A 43 0.33 -12.66 2.49
CA GLU A 43 1.56 -12.79 3.26
C GLU A 43 1.56 -11.87 4.46
N GLU A 44 1.24 -10.59 4.29
CA GLU A 44 1.35 -9.56 5.33
C GLU A 44 0.13 -9.49 6.26
N THR A 45 -1.07 -9.77 5.73
CA THR A 45 -2.35 -9.52 6.43
C THR A 45 -3.18 -10.79 6.66
N GLY A 46 -2.87 -11.88 5.96
CA GLY A 46 -3.68 -13.10 5.96
C GLY A 46 -5.02 -12.98 5.23
N LEU A 47 -5.34 -11.82 4.64
CA LEU A 47 -6.59 -11.60 3.93
C LEU A 47 -6.56 -12.21 2.53
N THR A 48 -7.74 -12.58 2.04
CA THR A 48 -7.97 -12.92 0.63
C THR A 48 -8.62 -11.76 -0.08
N VAL A 49 -8.12 -11.43 -1.27
CA VAL A 49 -8.64 -10.36 -2.12
C VAL A 49 -8.85 -10.86 -3.55
N THR A 50 -9.84 -10.27 -4.24
CA THR A 50 -10.19 -10.62 -5.63
C THR A 50 -10.42 -9.37 -6.48
N ASN A 51 -10.75 -9.56 -7.76
CA ASN A 51 -11.12 -8.48 -8.69
C ASN A 51 -10.09 -7.35 -8.67
N ILE A 52 -8.81 -7.72 -8.86
CA ILE A 52 -7.71 -6.78 -8.87
C ILE A 52 -7.85 -5.87 -10.08
N ARG A 53 -7.82 -4.56 -9.85
CA ARG A 53 -7.82 -3.53 -10.89
C ARG A 53 -6.57 -2.69 -10.75
N LYS A 54 -5.77 -2.64 -11.81
CA LYS A 54 -4.62 -1.74 -11.91
C LYS A 54 -5.09 -0.28 -11.80
N LEU A 55 -4.37 0.50 -11.00
CA LEU A 55 -4.51 1.95 -10.89
C LEU A 55 -3.27 2.60 -11.52
N ASP A 56 -2.99 3.84 -11.15
CA ASP A 56 -1.78 4.55 -11.56
C ASP A 56 -0.55 4.11 -10.74
N PHE A 57 0.60 4.72 -11.04
CA PHE A 57 1.86 4.46 -10.37
C PHE A 57 2.51 5.74 -9.83
N THR A 58 3.41 5.56 -8.87
CA THR A 58 4.31 6.63 -8.40
C THR A 58 5.75 6.31 -8.76
N ASN A 59 6.56 7.37 -8.84
CA ASN A 59 7.99 7.30 -9.06
C ASN A 59 8.69 8.04 -7.91
N ASP A 60 9.18 7.28 -6.93
CA ASP A 60 9.63 7.80 -5.64
C ASP A 60 11.12 7.54 -5.44
N ILE A 61 11.88 8.62 -5.23
CA ILE A 61 13.32 8.57 -4.93
C ILE A 61 13.50 8.80 -3.43
N PHE A 62 14.10 7.81 -2.77
CA PHE A 62 14.43 7.80 -1.34
C PHE A 62 15.95 7.97 -1.21
N SER A 63 16.41 9.22 -1.30
CA SER A 63 17.84 9.53 -1.40
C SER A 63 18.63 9.16 -0.16
N ALA A 64 18.05 9.28 1.04
CA ALA A 64 18.73 8.91 2.29
C ALA A 64 18.99 7.39 2.36
N GLU A 65 18.15 6.62 1.69
CA GLU A 65 18.20 5.17 1.61
C GLU A 65 18.92 4.64 0.37
N ASN A 66 19.31 5.53 -0.57
CA ASN A 66 19.78 5.19 -1.90
C ASN A 66 18.84 4.20 -2.63
N LYS A 67 17.53 4.46 -2.56
CA LYS A 67 16.50 3.63 -3.19
C LYS A 67 15.65 4.44 -4.16
N HIS A 68 15.18 3.76 -5.20
CA HIS A 68 14.27 4.32 -6.20
C HIS A 68 13.20 3.27 -6.50
N TYR A 69 11.94 3.61 -6.20
CA TYR A 69 10.80 2.74 -6.41
C TYR A 69 9.85 3.30 -7.47
N ILE A 70 9.41 2.42 -8.36
CA ILE A 70 8.18 2.61 -9.12
C ILE A 70 7.11 1.78 -8.40
N THR A 71 6.12 2.43 -7.80
CA THR A 71 5.07 1.73 -7.04
C THR A 71 3.82 1.63 -7.91
N LEU A 72 3.44 0.42 -8.32
CA LEU A 72 2.23 0.17 -9.08
C LEU A 72 1.05 -0.04 -8.12
N TYR A 73 0.08 0.87 -8.11
CA TYR A 73 -1.09 0.71 -7.24
C TYR A 73 -2.15 -0.17 -7.89
N VAL A 74 -2.85 -0.93 -7.04
CA VAL A 74 -4.03 -1.68 -7.45
C VAL A 74 -5.17 -1.47 -6.46
N ARG A 75 -6.39 -1.59 -6.96
CA ARG A 75 -7.59 -1.73 -6.14
C ARG A 75 -8.02 -3.19 -6.15
N ALA A 76 -8.24 -3.74 -4.95
CA ALA A 76 -8.77 -5.07 -4.79
C ALA A 76 -10.11 -5.06 -4.04
N LYS A 77 -10.98 -6.03 -4.37
CA LYS A 77 -12.17 -6.35 -3.59
C LYS A 77 -11.76 -7.21 -2.40
N TYR A 78 -12.19 -6.81 -1.21
CA TYR A 78 -12.02 -7.57 0.02
C TYR A 78 -13.15 -8.61 0.14
N GLU A 79 -12.79 -9.85 0.47
CA GLU A 79 -13.75 -10.98 0.54
C GLU A 79 -14.19 -11.34 1.97
N GLY A 80 -13.81 -10.56 2.99
CA GLY A 80 -14.10 -10.86 4.40
C GLY A 80 -12.88 -11.34 5.19
N GLY A 81 -13.04 -11.45 6.51
CA GLY A 81 -12.00 -11.86 7.46
C GLY A 81 -11.25 -10.69 8.12
N GLU A 82 -10.65 -10.93 9.29
CA GLU A 82 -9.92 -9.89 10.02
C GLU A 82 -8.43 -9.91 9.64
N PRO A 83 -7.79 -8.73 9.42
CA PRO A 83 -6.37 -8.68 9.13
C PRO A 83 -5.57 -9.13 10.35
N VAL A 84 -4.63 -10.05 10.12
CA VAL A 84 -3.66 -10.50 11.12
C VAL A 84 -2.31 -9.93 10.75
N ASN A 85 -1.60 -9.36 11.72
CA ASN A 85 -0.24 -8.90 11.51
C ASN A 85 0.73 -10.10 11.42
N LYS A 86 0.98 -10.57 10.20
CA LYS A 86 1.84 -11.73 9.94
C LYS A 86 3.33 -11.39 9.93
N GLU A 87 3.66 -10.09 9.90
CA GLU A 87 5.04 -9.59 9.93
C GLU A 87 5.23 -8.55 11.06
N PRO A 88 5.14 -8.95 12.34
CA PRO A 88 5.13 -8.02 13.48
C PRO A 88 6.43 -7.21 13.66
N ASN A 89 7.51 -7.59 12.97
CA ASN A 89 8.76 -6.85 12.96
C ASN A 89 8.79 -5.72 11.91
N LYS A 90 7.86 -5.71 10.94
CA LYS A 90 7.78 -4.71 9.86
C LYS A 90 6.54 -3.82 9.94
N CYS A 91 5.49 -4.30 10.59
CA CYS A 91 4.22 -3.60 10.77
C CYS A 91 3.81 -3.67 12.24
N LEU A 92 3.33 -2.56 12.81
CA LEU A 92 2.83 -2.51 14.19
C LEU A 92 1.39 -3.00 14.25
N GLN A 93 0.56 -2.54 13.32
CA GLN A 93 -0.86 -2.84 13.27
C GLN A 93 -1.43 -2.60 11.87
N TRP A 94 -2.48 -3.35 11.54
CA TRP A 94 -3.32 -3.13 10.37
C TRP A 94 -4.65 -2.49 10.80
N ARG A 95 -5.11 -1.48 10.06
CA ARG A 95 -6.37 -0.79 10.36
C ARG A 95 -7.12 -0.42 9.08
N TRP A 96 -8.43 -0.64 9.09
CA TRP A 96 -9.32 -0.10 8.05
C TRP A 96 -9.54 1.39 8.32
N CYS A 97 -9.02 2.23 7.43
CA CYS A 97 -9.05 3.69 7.54
C CYS A 97 -10.00 4.28 6.50
N ASP A 98 -10.85 5.24 6.91
CA ASP A 98 -11.71 5.99 6.00
C ASP A 98 -10.85 6.78 5.00
N ILE A 99 -11.12 6.63 3.71
CA ILE A 99 -10.37 7.30 2.65
C ILE A 99 -10.44 8.84 2.76
N ASN A 100 -11.47 9.38 3.41
CA ASN A 100 -11.65 10.82 3.62
C ASN A 100 -11.06 11.31 4.95
N ASN A 101 -10.58 10.41 5.81
CA ASN A 101 -9.99 10.74 7.11
C ASN A 101 -8.83 9.80 7.43
N LEU A 102 -7.78 9.89 6.60
CA LEU A 102 -6.61 9.03 6.70
C LEU A 102 -5.73 9.40 7.90
N PRO A 103 -5.05 8.42 8.52
CA PRO A 103 -4.06 8.68 9.56
C PRO A 103 -2.85 9.44 9.00
N SER A 104 -2.05 10.00 9.90
CA SER A 104 -0.85 10.76 9.56
C SER A 104 0.31 10.35 10.47
N PRO A 105 1.56 10.34 9.97
CA PRO A 105 1.96 10.62 8.59
C PRO A 105 1.71 9.45 7.62
N LEU A 106 1.37 9.74 6.36
CA LEU A 106 1.34 8.73 5.29
C LEU A 106 2.75 8.47 4.75
N PHE A 107 3.01 7.23 4.34
CA PHE A 107 4.25 6.87 3.65
C PHE A 107 4.34 7.61 2.32
N THR A 108 5.57 7.99 1.92
CA THR A 108 5.81 8.92 0.80
C THR A 108 5.10 8.50 -0.49
N SER A 109 5.18 7.22 -0.88
CA SER A 109 4.53 6.76 -2.10
C SER A 109 3.01 6.91 -2.04
N LEU A 110 2.38 6.59 -0.90
CA LEU A 110 0.93 6.70 -0.74
C LEU A 110 0.50 8.17 -0.69
N LYS A 111 1.27 9.01 0.00
CA LYS A 111 1.07 10.46 -0.01
C LYS A 111 1.12 10.99 -1.44
N ASN A 112 2.16 10.65 -2.19
CA ASN A 112 2.35 11.10 -3.56
C ASN A 112 1.19 10.65 -4.45
N TYR A 113 0.81 9.37 -4.41
CA TYR A 113 -0.32 8.81 -5.15
C TYR A 113 -1.63 9.57 -4.89
N LEU A 114 -1.95 9.86 -3.62
CA LEU A 114 -3.17 10.60 -3.26
C LEU A 114 -3.11 12.08 -3.69
N THR A 115 -1.93 12.67 -3.74
CA THR A 115 -1.72 14.07 -4.17
C THR A 115 -1.53 14.23 -5.68
N GLN A 116 -1.26 13.15 -6.42
CA GLN A 116 -1.17 13.18 -7.90
C GLN A 116 -2.50 13.65 -8.53
N GLY A 117 -3.63 13.51 -7.84
CA GLY A 117 -4.90 14.12 -8.23
C GLY A 117 -4.99 15.64 -8.06
N VAL A 118 -3.93 16.31 -7.59
CA VAL A 118 -3.89 17.76 -7.23
C VAL A 118 -2.77 18.53 -7.96
N LEU A 119 -2.12 17.96 -8.99
CA LEU A 119 -1.10 18.68 -9.80
C LEU A 119 -1.51 18.76 -11.28
N PRO A 120 -1.09 19.84 -11.98
CA PRO A 120 -1.98 20.64 -12.83
C PRO A 120 -2.34 19.96 -14.15
N THR A 121 -3.59 20.17 -14.59
CA THR A 121 -3.98 20.10 -15.99
C THR A 121 -3.09 21.04 -16.80
N GLN A 122 -2.00 20.50 -17.36
CA GLN A 122 -1.28 21.06 -18.50
C GLN A 122 -0.18 20.09 -18.92
N TYR A 123 -0.51 19.21 -19.87
CA TYR A 123 0.24 19.02 -21.11
C TYR A 123 -0.75 18.63 -22.22
#